data_AF-Q4CZ86-F1
#
_entry.id   AF-Q4CZ86-F1
#
_cell.length_a   1.000
_cell.length_b   1.000
_cell.length_c   1.000
_cell.angle_alpha   90.00
_cell.angle_beta   90.00
_cell.angle_gamma   90.00
#
_symmetry.space_group_name_H-M   'P 1'
#
loop_
_entity.id
_entity.type
_entity.pdbx_description
1 polymer ?
#
loop_
_entity_poly.entity_id
_entity_poly.type
_entity_poly.pdbx_seq_one_letter_code
_entity_poly.pdbx_strand_id
1 'polypeptide(L)'
;MLKSCFIIRAAAASSSSRAAEGCSGGYERRHETFMRFLTANKAKFDGVDVRPSAEQSRGLIATRKFREGTTVLSVPMHTFAISAERLLEGEHLRSLHPPTLDEVQSFLTACSIKDPVLCEQVFLALLVAGERLDPKSFFTPYFDSLPYPAVNDEAVMSLHKDVLDPMQLVEWDDHQREWITVFRTLARRWGDKAPPVELCYWAWRTVLSRMHLLPDRGLAPAELGSTLNYFALSTFERAERQTRLLKRIRAMVGAVFGNGNAADDYRLVPTLVPLLDMTNHLPSGNVSVEVQPRPEVGSCAELQAVREIQAGEEIGLCFNRSHRPAFTLYRFGFLPI
;
A
#
# COMPACT_ATOMS: atom_id res chain seq x y z
N MET A 1 6.25 -19.49 43.53
CA MET A 1 7.39 -18.55 43.64
C MET A 1 8.50 -18.99 42.69
N LEU A 2 8.46 -18.59 41.42
CA LEU A 2 9.60 -18.68 40.50
C LEU A 2 9.60 -17.40 39.68
N LYS A 3 10.35 -16.41 40.18
CA LYS A 3 10.71 -15.17 39.48
C LYS A 3 11.86 -15.52 38.55
N SER A 4 11.60 -15.63 37.25
CA SER A 4 12.65 -15.70 36.24
C SER A 4 12.81 -14.33 35.60
N CYS A 5 13.61 -13.49 36.26
CA CYS A 5 14.13 -12.24 35.71
C CYS A 5 15.14 -12.56 34.61
N PHE A 6 14.74 -12.45 33.34
CA PHE A 6 15.71 -12.35 32.25
C PHE A 6 16.07 -10.87 32.04
N ILE A 7 17.24 -10.52 32.58
CA ILE A 7 17.91 -9.25 32.42
C ILE A 7 18.34 -9.13 30.96
N ILE A 8 17.71 -8.20 30.24
CA ILE A 8 18.12 -7.79 28.88
C ILE A 8 19.46 -7.06 29.01
N ARG A 9 20.51 -7.73 28.55
CA ARG A 9 21.88 -7.22 28.50
C ARG A 9 21.96 -6.19 27.37
N ALA A 10 21.94 -4.90 27.73
CA ALA A 10 22.25 -3.81 26.81
C ALA A 10 23.74 -3.86 26.46
N ALA A 11 24.08 -4.59 25.40
CA ALA A 11 25.41 -4.54 24.80
C ALA A 11 25.50 -3.26 23.96
N ALA A 12 26.20 -2.27 24.49
CA ALA A 12 26.63 -1.09 23.77
C ALA A 12 27.57 -1.52 22.61
N ALA A 13 27.03 -1.61 21.40
CA ALA A 13 27.80 -1.74 20.18
C ALA A 13 28.15 -0.34 19.66
N SER A 14 29.16 0.27 20.26
CA SER A 14 29.85 1.43 19.75
C SER A 14 30.78 1.00 18.61
N SER A 15 30.25 0.91 17.38
CA SER A 15 31.04 1.00 16.12
C SER A 15 30.16 0.83 14.88
N SER A 16 29.60 1.93 14.36
CA SER A 16 29.24 1.99 12.92
C SER A 16 29.10 3.43 12.44
N SER A 17 30.21 4.15 12.30
CA SER A 17 30.27 5.43 11.55
C SER A 17 31.10 5.33 10.27
N ARG A 18 31.39 4.12 9.77
CA ARG A 18 32.13 3.89 8.51
C ARG A 18 31.36 3.16 7.42
N ALA A 19 30.07 2.85 7.62
CA ALA A 19 29.24 2.23 6.58
C ALA A 19 28.44 3.25 5.74
N ALA A 20 28.45 4.55 6.07
CA ALA A 20 27.60 5.53 5.40
C ALA A 20 28.11 5.97 4.01
N GLU A 21 29.41 5.85 3.71
CA GLU A 21 29.95 6.34 2.42
C GLU A 21 29.75 5.36 1.26
N GLY A 22 29.48 4.08 1.52
CA GLY A 22 29.21 3.08 0.47
C GLY A 22 27.75 2.98 0.02
N CYS A 23 26.82 3.44 0.86
CA CYS A 23 25.38 3.27 0.62
C CYS A 23 24.74 4.39 -0.20
N SER A 24 25.32 5.60 -0.24
CA SER A 24 24.72 6.75 -0.94
C SER A 24 24.55 6.50 -2.44
N GLY A 25 25.60 6.01 -3.11
CA GLY A 25 25.55 5.75 -4.55
C GLY A 25 24.54 4.66 -4.94
N GLY A 26 24.28 3.70 -4.06
CA GLY A 26 23.26 2.68 -4.27
C GLY A 26 21.84 3.22 -4.12
N TYR A 27 21.62 4.16 -3.22
CA TYR A 27 20.33 4.83 -3.04
C TYR A 27 20.02 5.77 -4.20
N GLU A 28 20.95 6.67 -4.53
CA GLU A 28 20.80 7.65 -5.61
C GLU A 28 20.52 6.96 -6.95
N ARG A 29 21.26 5.89 -7.28
CA ARG A 29 21.04 5.13 -8.52
C ARG A 29 19.66 4.46 -8.58
N ARG A 30 19.17 3.93 -7.47
CA ARG A 30 17.82 3.33 -7.40
C ARG A 30 16.75 4.40 -7.57
N HIS A 31 16.93 5.55 -6.92
CA HIS A 31 16.04 6.69 -7.07
C HIS A 31 16.00 7.20 -8.52
N GLU A 32 17.15 7.42 -9.16
CA GLU A 32 17.21 7.83 -10.58
C GLU A 32 16.53 6.83 -11.52
N THR A 33 16.70 5.54 -11.26
CA THR A 33 16.08 4.47 -12.05
C THR A 33 14.56 4.49 -11.89
N PHE A 34 14.08 4.73 -10.67
CA PHE A 34 12.66 4.91 -10.38
C PHE A 34 12.09 6.17 -11.07
N MET A 35 12.80 7.30 -11.03
CA MET A 35 12.36 8.53 -11.72
C MET A 35 12.29 8.36 -13.24
N ARG A 36 13.25 7.66 -13.84
CA ARG A 36 13.21 7.28 -15.26
C ARG A 36 12.02 6.37 -15.57
N PHE A 37 11.76 5.39 -14.71
CA PHE A 37 10.60 4.50 -14.82
C PHE A 37 9.27 5.27 -14.80
N LEU A 38 9.12 6.24 -13.89
CA LEU A 38 7.91 7.09 -13.82
C LEU A 38 7.73 7.93 -15.10
N THR A 39 8.77 8.64 -15.51
CA THR A 39 8.73 9.57 -16.64
C THR A 39 8.51 8.86 -17.97
N ALA A 40 9.19 7.72 -18.19
CA ALA A 40 9.05 6.94 -19.42
C ALA A 40 7.63 6.37 -19.62
N ASN A 41 6.89 6.20 -18.52
CA ASN A 41 5.56 5.62 -18.49
C ASN A 41 4.45 6.67 -18.24
N LYS A 42 4.72 7.94 -18.56
CA LYS A 42 3.75 9.05 -18.59
C LYS A 42 3.11 9.40 -17.24
N ALA A 43 3.78 9.14 -16.12
CA ALA A 43 3.41 9.78 -14.86
C ALA A 43 3.67 11.29 -14.97
N LYS A 44 2.70 12.12 -14.57
CA LYS A 44 2.79 13.59 -14.61
C LYS A 44 2.88 14.11 -13.18
N PHE A 45 3.92 14.87 -12.87
CA PHE A 45 4.17 15.42 -11.53
C PHE A 45 4.88 16.78 -11.63
N ASP A 46 4.52 17.57 -12.65
CA ASP A 46 5.09 18.90 -12.89
C ASP A 46 4.78 19.87 -11.74
N GLY A 47 5.84 20.30 -11.05
CA GLY A 47 5.70 21.10 -9.84
C GLY A 47 5.87 20.30 -8.56
N VAL A 48 6.24 19.02 -8.64
CA VAL A 48 6.52 18.15 -7.49
C VAL A 48 7.93 17.59 -7.64
N ASP A 49 8.72 17.71 -6.59
CA ASP A 49 9.99 17.01 -6.45
C ASP A 49 9.78 15.74 -5.62
N VAL A 50 10.26 14.61 -6.13
CA VAL A 50 10.12 13.30 -5.48
C VAL A 50 11.42 13.08 -4.72
N ARG A 51 11.41 13.37 -3.42
CA ARG A 51 12.57 13.27 -2.53
C ARG A 51 12.31 12.24 -1.43
N PRO A 52 12.32 10.94 -1.75
CA PRO A 52 12.09 9.92 -0.76
C PRO A 52 13.16 10.01 0.34
N SER A 53 12.75 9.84 1.60
CA SER A 53 13.69 9.62 2.71
C SER A 53 14.31 8.22 2.61
N ALA A 54 15.51 8.05 3.17
CA ALA A 54 16.17 6.74 3.18
C ALA A 54 15.41 5.73 4.06
N GLU A 55 14.72 6.21 5.09
CA GLU A 55 14.06 5.40 6.10
C GLU A 55 12.68 4.93 5.66
N GLN A 56 11.90 5.81 5.03
CA GLN A 56 10.50 5.53 4.70
C GLN A 56 10.25 5.46 3.20
N SER A 57 11.19 5.89 2.36
CA SER A 57 10.99 6.04 0.91
C SER A 57 9.65 6.74 0.61
N ARG A 58 9.45 7.88 1.28
CA ARG A 58 8.35 8.83 1.09
C ARG A 58 8.92 10.24 1.14
N GLY A 59 8.27 11.15 0.43
CA GLY A 59 8.68 12.54 0.38
C GLY A 59 8.36 13.13 -0.97
N LEU A 60 7.31 13.95 -0.99
CA LEU A 60 6.91 14.74 -2.14
C LEU A 60 6.93 16.20 -1.71
N ILE A 61 7.66 17.05 -2.43
CA ILE A 61 7.77 18.48 -2.12
C ILE A 61 7.23 19.29 -3.28
N ALA A 62 6.36 20.24 -3.01
CA ALA A 62 5.88 21.16 -4.03
C ALA A 62 7.02 22.10 -4.46
N THR A 63 7.36 22.16 -5.74
CA THR A 63 8.34 23.12 -6.29
C THR A 63 7.68 24.42 -6.76
N ARG A 64 6.35 24.44 -6.79
CA ARG A 64 5.52 25.61 -7.12
C ARG A 64 4.26 25.62 -6.27
N LYS A 65 3.55 26.75 -6.29
CA LYS A 65 2.25 26.86 -5.65
C LYS A 65 1.17 26.05 -6.40
N PHE A 66 0.31 25.35 -5.65
CA PHE A 66 -0.90 24.71 -6.15
C PHE A 66 -2.14 25.37 -5.53
N ARG A 67 -3.18 25.55 -6.35
CA ARG A 67 -4.48 26.04 -5.86
C ARG A 67 -5.32 24.86 -5.40
N GLU A 68 -6.24 25.11 -4.47
CA GLU A 68 -7.27 24.13 -4.11
C GLU A 68 -8.02 23.64 -5.36
N GLY A 69 -8.33 22.35 -5.38
CA GLY A 69 -9.02 21.68 -6.48
C GLY A 69 -8.16 21.41 -7.72
N THR A 70 -6.85 21.71 -7.68
CA THR A 70 -5.94 21.41 -8.81
C THR A 70 -5.23 20.08 -8.63
N THR A 71 -4.93 19.44 -9.77
CA THR A 71 -4.16 18.20 -9.80
C THR A 71 -2.68 18.48 -9.52
N VAL A 72 -2.17 17.81 -8.49
CA VAL A 72 -0.78 17.91 -8.03
C VAL A 72 0.10 16.90 -8.79
N LEU A 73 -0.37 15.67 -8.91
CA LEU A 73 0.23 14.64 -9.76
C LEU A 73 -0.84 13.69 -10.32
N SER A 74 -0.49 12.99 -11.41
CA SER A 74 -1.38 12.10 -12.14
C SER A 74 -0.63 10.88 -12.64
N VAL A 75 -1.16 9.68 -12.35
CA VAL A 75 -0.51 8.40 -12.62
C VAL A 75 -1.45 7.49 -13.41
N PRO A 76 -1.08 7.07 -14.64
CA PRO A 76 -1.89 6.15 -15.43
C PRO A 76 -2.09 4.80 -14.72
N MET A 77 -3.34 4.44 -14.41
CA MET A 77 -3.62 3.22 -13.65
C MET A 77 -3.29 1.95 -14.44
N HIS A 78 -3.62 1.92 -15.73
CA HIS A 78 -3.32 0.78 -16.59
C HIS A 78 -1.81 0.46 -16.66
N THR A 79 -0.95 1.46 -16.38
CA THR A 79 0.51 1.30 -16.36
C THR A 79 1.06 1.07 -14.97
N PHE A 80 0.52 1.70 -13.93
CA PHE A 80 1.16 1.70 -12.60
C PHE A 80 0.35 1.03 -11.47
N ALA A 81 -0.95 0.80 -11.64
CA ALA A 81 -1.75 0.14 -10.61
C ALA A 81 -1.28 -1.31 -10.45
N ILE A 82 -0.87 -1.69 -9.24
CA ILE A 82 -0.49 -3.05 -8.88
C ILE A 82 -1.65 -3.64 -8.08
N SER A 83 -2.53 -4.35 -8.77
CA SER A 83 -3.65 -5.10 -8.19
C SER A 83 -3.41 -6.61 -8.35
N ALA A 84 -4.17 -7.42 -7.61
CA ALA A 84 -4.09 -8.88 -7.73
C ALA A 84 -4.44 -9.36 -9.14
N GLU A 85 -5.48 -8.80 -9.77
CA GLU A 85 -5.89 -9.13 -11.13
C GLU A 85 -4.73 -8.93 -12.12
N ARG A 86 -4.10 -7.74 -12.08
CA ARG A 86 -2.98 -7.42 -12.97
C ARG A 86 -1.79 -8.34 -12.77
N LEU A 87 -1.43 -8.61 -11.52
CA LEU A 87 -0.27 -9.46 -11.21
C LEU A 87 -0.47 -10.89 -11.72
N LEU A 88 -1.70 -11.42 -11.68
CA LEU A 88 -2.01 -12.76 -12.15
C LEU A 88 -2.02 -12.91 -13.68
N GLU A 89 -2.03 -11.82 -14.45
CA GLU A 89 -1.85 -11.87 -15.92
C GLU A 89 -0.41 -12.28 -16.29
N GLY A 90 0.55 -11.97 -15.42
CA GLY A 90 1.98 -12.26 -15.60
C GLY A 90 2.29 -13.76 -15.69
N GLU A 91 3.11 -14.15 -16.67
CA GLU A 91 3.55 -15.54 -16.84
C GLU A 91 4.38 -16.04 -15.65
N HIS A 92 5.25 -15.18 -15.12
CA HIS A 92 6.10 -15.49 -13.97
C HIS A 92 5.26 -15.94 -12.77
N LEU A 93 4.35 -15.09 -12.29
CA LEU A 93 3.49 -15.42 -11.15
C LEU A 93 2.64 -16.66 -11.40
N ARG A 94 2.06 -16.82 -12.60
CA ARG A 94 1.32 -18.06 -12.93
C ARG A 94 2.21 -19.30 -12.83
N SER A 95 3.46 -19.23 -13.27
CA SER A 95 4.42 -20.33 -13.17
C SER A 95 4.80 -20.70 -11.72
N LEU A 96 4.65 -19.75 -10.79
CA LEU A 96 4.87 -19.96 -9.35
C LEU A 96 3.69 -20.67 -8.68
N HIS A 97 2.49 -20.68 -9.28
CA HIS A 97 1.27 -21.26 -8.70
C HIS A 97 0.96 -20.74 -7.28
N PRO A 98 0.78 -19.42 -7.10
CA PRO A 98 0.44 -18.84 -5.80
C PRO A 98 -0.89 -19.38 -5.26
N PRO A 99 -1.09 -19.36 -3.92
CA PRO A 99 -2.38 -19.66 -3.33
C PRO A 99 -3.45 -18.74 -3.92
N THR A 100 -4.61 -19.29 -4.22
CA THR A 100 -5.78 -18.53 -4.69
C THR A 100 -6.36 -17.66 -3.58
N LEU A 101 -7.15 -16.65 -3.95
CA LEU A 101 -7.86 -15.80 -2.98
C LEU A 101 -8.76 -16.64 -2.05
N ASP A 102 -9.44 -17.66 -2.59
CA ASP A 102 -10.32 -18.54 -1.81
C ASP A 102 -9.55 -19.36 -0.77
N GLU A 103 -8.35 -19.82 -1.09
CA GLU A 103 -7.47 -20.53 -0.15
C GLU A 103 -6.98 -19.59 0.97
N VAL A 104 -6.63 -18.34 0.62
CA VAL A 104 -6.27 -17.30 1.59
C VAL A 104 -7.45 -16.98 2.50
N GLN A 105 -8.64 -16.72 1.95
CA GLN A 105 -9.86 -16.43 2.71
C GLN A 105 -10.24 -17.59 3.65
N SER A 106 -10.18 -18.83 3.15
CA SER A 106 -10.47 -20.03 3.94
C SER A 106 -9.50 -20.16 5.11
N PHE A 107 -8.22 -19.90 4.89
CA PHE A 107 -7.21 -19.92 5.94
C PHE A 107 -7.43 -18.82 6.99
N LEU A 108 -7.59 -17.58 6.55
CA LEU A 108 -7.78 -16.44 7.45
C LEU A 108 -9.07 -16.58 8.26
N THR A 109 -10.14 -17.11 7.65
CA THR A 109 -11.39 -17.41 8.37
C THR A 109 -11.17 -18.44 9.48
N ALA A 110 -10.34 -19.46 9.25
CA ALA A 110 -9.96 -20.44 10.28
C ALA A 110 -9.12 -19.79 11.41
N CYS A 111 -8.39 -18.72 11.11
CA CYS A 111 -7.71 -17.86 12.08
C CYS A 111 -8.65 -16.80 12.71
N SER A 112 -9.97 -16.90 12.51
CA SER A 112 -10.97 -15.92 12.98
C SER A 112 -10.87 -14.52 12.35
N ILE A 113 -10.14 -14.37 11.24
CA ILE A 113 -10.05 -13.15 10.45
C ILE A 113 -11.07 -13.22 9.31
N LYS A 114 -12.13 -12.42 9.38
CA LYS A 114 -13.26 -12.44 8.43
C LYS A 114 -13.40 -11.17 7.59
N ASP A 115 -12.49 -10.21 7.76
CA ASP A 115 -12.50 -8.96 7.00
C ASP A 115 -12.10 -9.25 5.54
N PRO A 116 -13.01 -9.04 4.56
CA PRO A 116 -12.73 -9.33 3.16
C PRO A 116 -11.61 -8.44 2.58
N VAL A 117 -11.52 -7.17 3.00
CA VAL A 117 -10.46 -6.26 2.56
C VAL A 117 -9.12 -6.77 3.07
N LEU A 118 -9.08 -7.22 4.32
CA LEU A 118 -7.86 -7.76 4.91
C LEU A 118 -7.41 -9.04 4.19
N CYS A 119 -8.35 -9.90 3.77
CA CYS A 119 -8.05 -11.06 2.95
C CYS A 119 -7.45 -10.68 1.59
N GLU A 120 -8.04 -9.69 0.90
CA GLU A 120 -7.51 -9.19 -0.37
C GLU A 120 -6.13 -8.53 -0.21
N GLN A 121 -5.86 -7.83 0.90
CA GLN A 121 -4.55 -7.25 1.18
C GLN A 121 -3.48 -8.33 1.39
N VAL A 122 -3.80 -9.40 2.14
CA VAL A 122 -2.90 -10.53 2.35
C VAL A 122 -2.63 -11.24 1.03
N PHE A 123 -3.66 -11.45 0.21
CA PHE A 123 -3.52 -12.04 -1.10
C PHE A 123 -2.63 -11.19 -2.02
N LEU A 124 -2.87 -9.88 -2.10
CA LEU A 124 -2.02 -8.96 -2.85
C LEU A 124 -0.57 -9.00 -2.37
N ALA A 125 -0.34 -9.05 -1.05
CA ALA A 125 1.00 -9.14 -0.48
C ALA A 125 1.75 -10.40 -0.93
N LEU A 126 1.09 -11.55 -0.97
CA LEU A 126 1.69 -12.79 -1.50
C LEU A 126 2.08 -12.64 -2.98
N LEU A 127 1.20 -12.06 -3.79
CA LEU A 127 1.47 -11.83 -5.22
C LEU A 127 2.61 -10.83 -5.43
N VAL A 128 2.66 -9.74 -4.67
CA VAL A 128 3.77 -8.78 -4.70
C VAL A 128 5.10 -9.43 -4.31
N ALA A 129 5.09 -10.31 -3.31
CA ALA A 129 6.29 -11.07 -2.93
C ALA A 129 6.76 -12.01 -4.04
N GLY A 130 5.82 -12.68 -4.73
CA GLY A 130 6.14 -13.53 -5.89
C GLY A 130 6.64 -12.75 -7.09
N GLU A 131 5.99 -11.64 -7.44
CA GLU A 131 6.40 -10.74 -8.53
C GLU A 131 7.81 -10.19 -8.29
N ARG A 132 8.14 -9.84 -7.05
CA ARG A 132 9.47 -9.34 -6.69
C ARG A 132 10.60 -10.35 -6.91
N LEU A 133 10.30 -11.65 -7.00
CA LEU A 133 11.30 -12.66 -7.37
C LEU A 133 11.73 -12.56 -8.84
N ASP A 134 10.96 -11.90 -9.71
CA ASP A 134 11.33 -11.70 -11.10
C ASP A 134 12.19 -10.43 -11.27
N PRO A 135 13.49 -10.56 -11.56
CA PRO A 135 14.35 -9.40 -11.83
C PRO A 135 13.98 -8.68 -13.14
N LYS A 136 13.12 -9.28 -13.99
CA LYS A 136 12.61 -8.70 -15.23
C LYS A 136 11.20 -8.10 -15.07
N SER A 137 10.65 -8.10 -13.85
CA SER A 137 9.35 -7.49 -13.59
C SER A 137 9.36 -6.04 -14.05
N PHE A 138 8.25 -5.62 -14.67
CA PHE A 138 8.03 -4.22 -15.02
C PHE A 138 8.12 -3.30 -13.79
N PHE A 139 7.79 -3.83 -12.60
CA PHE A 139 7.76 -3.09 -11.35
C PHE A 139 9.07 -3.15 -10.56
N THR A 140 10.11 -3.83 -11.06
CA THR A 140 11.41 -3.90 -10.39
C THR A 140 11.96 -2.52 -9.99
N PRO A 141 11.92 -1.46 -10.85
CA PRO A 141 12.37 -0.12 -10.46
C PRO A 141 11.64 0.44 -9.24
N TYR A 142 10.36 0.12 -9.08
CA TYR A 142 9.57 0.51 -7.91
C TYR A 142 9.96 -0.33 -6.69
N PHE A 143 9.99 -1.66 -6.80
CA PHE A 143 10.33 -2.53 -5.66
C PHE A 143 11.73 -2.28 -5.12
N ASP A 144 12.70 -1.95 -5.99
CA ASP A 144 14.06 -1.62 -5.59
C ASP A 144 14.14 -0.26 -4.88
N SER A 145 13.23 0.66 -5.19
CA SER A 145 13.16 1.97 -4.53
C SER A 145 12.61 1.90 -3.10
N LEU A 146 11.91 0.82 -2.76
CA LEU A 146 11.30 0.61 -1.44
C LEU A 146 12.34 0.15 -0.40
N PRO A 147 12.13 0.47 0.89
CA PRO A 147 13.05 0.05 1.94
C PRO A 147 12.89 -1.45 2.20
N TYR A 148 13.97 -2.08 2.69
CA TYR A 148 13.98 -3.45 3.14
C TYR A 148 14.70 -3.51 4.51
N PRO A 149 13.98 -3.72 5.62
CA PRO A 149 12.55 -4.01 5.73
C PRO A 149 11.64 -2.84 5.30
N ALA A 150 10.38 -3.12 4.96
CA ALA A 150 9.43 -2.10 4.48
C ALA A 150 9.12 -1.04 5.54
N VAL A 151 9.17 -1.44 6.81
CA VAL A 151 9.12 -0.57 7.98
C VAL A 151 10.25 -1.02 8.91
N ASN A 152 11.07 -0.07 9.37
CA ASN A 152 12.12 -0.35 10.34
C ASN A 152 11.53 -0.39 11.75
N ASP A 153 11.03 -1.56 12.15
CA ASP A 153 10.35 -1.78 13.42
C ASP A 153 11.19 -1.33 14.63
N GLU A 154 12.51 -1.52 14.62
CA GLU A 154 13.39 -1.06 15.71
C GLU A 154 13.44 0.47 15.82
N ALA A 155 13.55 1.17 14.68
CA ALA A 155 13.53 2.62 14.65
C ALA A 155 12.17 3.18 15.10
N VAL A 156 11.08 2.52 14.69
CA VAL A 156 9.72 2.86 15.08
C VAL A 156 9.51 2.68 16.59
N MET A 157 9.96 1.57 17.17
CA MET A 157 9.95 1.38 18.63
C MET A 157 10.72 2.48 19.33
N SER A 158 11.93 2.77 18.87
CA SER A 158 12.78 3.77 19.50
C SER A 158 12.13 5.16 19.49
N LEU A 159 11.41 5.50 18.42
CA LEU A 159 10.75 6.79 18.28
C LEU A 159 9.51 6.91 19.17
N HIS A 160 8.76 5.81 19.36
CA HIS A 160 7.48 5.83 20.05
C HIS A 160 7.48 5.23 21.45
N LYS A 161 8.64 4.78 21.95
CA LYS A 161 8.80 4.16 23.28
C LYS A 161 8.24 5.00 24.42
N ASP A 162 8.43 6.32 24.36
CA ASP A 162 8.00 7.24 25.42
C ASP A 162 6.55 7.74 25.22
N VAL A 163 5.95 7.44 24.06
CA VAL A 163 4.58 7.84 23.71
C VAL A 163 3.58 6.71 23.93
N LEU A 164 4.00 5.47 23.67
CA LEU A 164 3.14 4.29 23.81
C LEU A 164 3.16 3.74 25.22
N ASP A 165 2.01 3.31 25.71
CA ASP A 165 1.96 2.54 26.94
C ASP A 165 2.56 1.12 26.71
N PRO A 166 3.04 0.44 27.77
CA PRO A 166 3.63 -0.89 27.62
C PRO A 166 2.69 -1.94 27.00
N MET A 167 1.37 -1.81 27.16
CA MET A 167 0.42 -2.74 26.56
C MET A 167 0.35 -2.57 25.05
N GLN A 168 0.37 -1.33 24.57
CA GLN A 168 0.39 -1.01 23.14
C GLN A 168 1.66 -1.53 22.44
N LEU A 169 2.81 -1.50 23.12
CA LEU A 169 4.04 -2.10 22.62
C LEU A 169 3.93 -3.62 22.49
N VAL A 170 3.28 -4.29 23.47
CA VAL A 170 3.01 -5.73 23.41
C VAL A 170 2.02 -6.06 22.29
N GLU A 171 0.92 -5.31 22.15
CA GLU A 171 -0.05 -5.48 21.05
C GLU A 171 0.64 -5.36 19.68
N TRP A 172 1.56 -4.39 19.53
CA TRP A 172 2.33 -4.20 18.31
C TRP A 172 3.28 -5.37 18.02
N ASP A 173 4.02 -5.85 19.01
CA ASP A 173 4.88 -7.05 18.89
C ASP A 173 4.06 -8.30 18.52
N ASP A 174 2.89 -8.47 19.15
CA ASP A 174 2.00 -9.59 18.91
C ASP A 174 1.47 -9.58 17.47
N HIS A 175 1.12 -8.41 16.93
CA HIS A 175 0.75 -8.28 15.51
C HIS A 175 1.86 -8.77 14.59
N GLN A 176 3.13 -8.42 14.84
CA GLN A 176 4.24 -8.90 14.00
C GLN A 176 4.34 -10.42 14.02
N ARG A 177 4.33 -11.02 15.22
CA ARG A 177 4.49 -12.48 15.40
C ARG A 177 3.34 -13.26 14.79
N GLU A 178 2.12 -12.77 14.96
CA GLU A 178 0.91 -13.36 14.40
C GLU A 178 0.98 -13.37 12.87
N TRP A 179 1.25 -12.22 12.25
CA TRP A 179 1.32 -12.12 10.80
C TRP A 179 2.49 -12.91 10.20
N ILE A 180 3.65 -12.94 10.83
CA ILE A 180 4.75 -13.82 10.42
C ILE A 180 4.31 -15.30 10.42
N THR A 181 3.51 -15.71 11.41
CA THR A 181 2.99 -17.09 11.49
C THR A 181 1.97 -17.38 10.39
N VAL A 182 1.11 -16.41 10.08
CA VAL A 182 0.18 -16.46 8.93
C VAL A 182 0.95 -16.64 7.62
N PHE A 183 1.93 -15.78 7.34
CA PHE A 183 2.71 -15.86 6.09
C PHE A 183 3.58 -17.11 6.01
N ARG A 184 4.13 -17.59 7.12
CA ARG A 184 4.83 -18.88 7.16
C ARG A 184 3.93 -20.04 6.75
N THR A 185 2.68 -20.02 7.19
CA THR A 185 1.71 -21.07 6.85
C THR A 185 1.28 -20.98 5.39
N LEU A 186 1.01 -19.77 4.89
CA LEU A 186 0.64 -19.55 3.49
C LEU A 186 1.79 -19.87 2.53
N ALA A 187 3.02 -19.49 2.85
CA ALA A 187 4.21 -19.84 2.06
C ALA A 187 4.42 -21.36 2.01
N ARG A 188 4.22 -22.08 3.13
CA ARG A 188 4.27 -23.55 3.13
C ARG A 188 3.21 -24.19 2.23
N ARG A 189 2.00 -23.59 2.15
CA ARG A 189 0.92 -24.06 1.27
C ARG A 189 1.21 -23.76 -0.21
N TRP A 190 1.89 -22.65 -0.49
CA TRP A 190 2.37 -22.31 -1.83
C TRP A 190 3.46 -23.31 -2.30
N GLY A 191 4.28 -23.83 -1.38
CA GLY A 191 5.24 -24.90 -1.66
C GLY A 191 6.61 -24.39 -2.10
N ASP A 192 7.37 -25.20 -2.85
CA ASP A 192 8.80 -24.97 -3.10
C ASP A 192 9.11 -23.71 -3.93
N LYS A 193 8.11 -23.19 -4.64
CA LYS A 193 8.21 -21.96 -5.45
C LYS A 193 7.82 -20.70 -4.66
N ALA A 194 7.46 -20.84 -3.38
CA ALA A 194 7.04 -19.73 -2.56
C ALA A 194 8.21 -18.75 -2.31
N PRO A 195 7.93 -17.45 -2.24
CA PRO A 195 8.87 -16.48 -1.72
C PRO A 195 9.26 -16.79 -0.27
N PRO A 196 10.48 -16.43 0.16
CA PRO A 196 10.87 -16.48 1.57
C PRO A 196 9.86 -15.73 2.45
N VAL A 197 9.67 -16.21 3.68
CA VAL A 197 8.68 -15.63 4.61
C VAL A 197 8.98 -14.17 4.90
N GLU A 198 10.26 -13.79 4.93
CA GLU A 198 10.75 -12.43 5.11
C GLU A 198 10.32 -11.52 3.95
N LEU A 199 10.30 -12.05 2.72
CA LEU A 199 9.85 -11.33 1.54
C LEU A 199 8.32 -11.17 1.52
N CYS A 200 7.59 -12.22 1.91
CA CYS A 200 6.14 -12.15 2.11
C CYS A 200 5.76 -11.11 3.18
N TYR A 201 6.49 -11.10 4.29
CA TYR A 201 6.28 -10.13 5.37
C TYR A 201 6.67 -8.70 4.94
N TRP A 202 7.74 -8.53 4.18
CA TRP A 202 8.08 -7.25 3.56
C TRP A 202 6.94 -6.75 2.65
N ALA A 203 6.42 -7.60 1.78
CA ALA A 203 5.34 -7.24 0.87
C ALA A 203 4.06 -6.88 1.64
N TRP A 204 3.78 -7.61 2.72
CA TRP A 204 2.69 -7.32 3.64
C TRP A 204 2.77 -5.93 4.24
N ARG A 205 3.93 -5.58 4.81
CA ARG A 205 4.17 -4.27 5.41
C ARG A 205 4.17 -3.16 4.35
N THR A 206 4.60 -3.45 3.13
CA THR A 206 4.46 -2.54 1.98
C THR A 206 2.99 -2.31 1.62
N VAL A 207 2.19 -3.36 1.43
CA VAL A 207 0.76 -3.27 1.13
C VAL A 207 0.03 -2.49 2.23
N LEU A 208 0.19 -2.89 3.49
CA LEU A 208 -0.47 -2.23 4.62
C LEU A 208 -0.22 -0.72 4.71
N SER A 209 1.03 -0.32 4.48
CA SER A 209 1.46 1.08 4.64
C SER A 209 1.15 1.94 3.42
N ARG A 210 1.09 1.37 2.21
CA ARG A 210 1.03 2.14 0.95
C ARG A 210 -0.24 1.92 0.13
N MET A 211 -0.99 0.85 0.38
CA MET A 211 -2.12 0.53 -0.50
C MET A 211 -3.21 1.60 -0.49
N HIS A 212 -3.75 1.84 -1.68
CA HIS A 212 -4.95 2.57 -1.92
C HIS A 212 -6.09 1.58 -2.19
N LEU A 213 -7.32 1.94 -1.84
CA LEU A 213 -8.51 1.20 -2.27
C LEU A 213 -9.07 1.92 -3.50
N LEU A 214 -8.76 1.38 -4.67
CA LEU A 214 -9.05 1.98 -5.96
C LEU A 214 -9.95 1.06 -6.80
N PRO A 215 -10.62 1.59 -7.83
CA PRO A 215 -11.48 0.79 -8.68
C PRO A 215 -10.64 -0.21 -9.49
N ASP A 216 -11.09 -1.45 -9.56
CA ASP A 216 -10.41 -2.52 -10.29
C ASP A 216 -10.25 -2.19 -11.80
N ARG A 217 -11.23 -1.50 -12.40
CA ARG A 217 -11.33 -1.30 -13.85
C ARG A 217 -11.77 0.10 -14.32
N GLY A 218 -11.41 1.15 -13.58
CA GLY A 218 -11.58 2.53 -14.06
C GLY A 218 -12.23 3.47 -13.06
N LEU A 219 -13.36 4.07 -13.41
CA LEU A 219 -13.96 5.15 -12.61
C LEU A 219 -15.02 4.65 -11.64
N ALA A 220 -15.11 5.35 -10.51
CA ALA A 220 -16.31 5.32 -9.69
C ALA A 220 -17.52 5.80 -10.49
N PRO A 221 -18.67 5.09 -10.42
CA PRO A 221 -19.94 5.63 -10.86
C PRO A 221 -20.14 7.03 -10.26
N ALA A 222 -20.59 8.00 -11.06
CA ALA A 222 -20.78 9.40 -10.63
C ALA A 222 -21.65 9.52 -9.36
N GLU A 223 -22.59 8.59 -9.17
CA GLU A 223 -23.50 8.48 -8.03
C GLU A 223 -22.79 8.22 -6.68
N LEU A 224 -21.57 7.66 -6.70
CA LEU A 224 -20.77 7.44 -5.48
C LEU A 224 -19.98 8.70 -5.05
N GLY A 225 -19.94 9.72 -5.92
CA GLY A 225 -18.95 10.79 -5.85
C GLY A 225 -17.58 10.28 -6.30
N SER A 226 -16.88 11.01 -7.17
CA SER A 226 -15.54 10.64 -7.65
C SER A 226 -14.46 10.73 -6.57
N THR A 227 -14.80 11.25 -5.40
CA THR A 227 -13.86 11.44 -4.29
C THR A 227 -13.63 10.11 -3.58
N LEU A 228 -12.65 9.34 -4.07
CA LEU A 228 -12.05 8.23 -3.33
C LEU A 228 -11.21 8.76 -2.18
N ASN A 229 -11.89 9.37 -1.22
CA ASN A 229 -11.22 9.89 -0.06
C ASN A 229 -10.66 8.72 0.77
N TYR A 230 -9.54 8.91 1.47
CA TYR A 230 -8.86 7.85 2.22
C TYR A 230 -9.68 7.30 3.41
N PHE A 231 -10.91 7.77 3.58
CA PHE A 231 -12.03 7.02 4.18
C PHE A 231 -12.35 5.70 3.46
N ALA A 232 -11.51 5.25 2.54
CA ALA A 232 -11.79 4.16 1.64
C ALA A 232 -12.12 2.84 2.36
N LEU A 233 -11.67 2.63 3.60
CA LEU A 233 -12.12 1.49 4.40
C LEU A 233 -13.61 1.58 4.76
N SER A 234 -14.13 2.76 5.12
CA SER A 234 -15.57 2.92 5.37
C SER A 234 -16.37 3.00 4.07
N THR A 235 -15.81 3.56 3.00
CA THR A 235 -16.49 3.56 1.70
C THR A 235 -16.43 2.20 1.01
N PHE A 236 -15.46 1.32 1.31
CA PHE A 236 -15.43 -0.05 0.81
C PHE A 236 -16.67 -0.82 1.24
N GLU A 237 -17.01 -0.80 2.54
CA GLU A 237 -18.25 -1.45 3.00
C GLU A 237 -19.49 -0.88 2.30
N ARG A 238 -19.53 0.45 2.09
CA ARG A 238 -20.66 1.10 1.42
C ARG A 238 -20.72 0.75 -0.06
N ALA A 239 -19.60 0.79 -0.76
CA ALA A 239 -19.47 0.45 -2.17
C ALA A 239 -19.76 -1.03 -2.40
N GLU A 240 -19.28 -1.93 -1.54
CA GLU A 240 -19.58 -3.36 -1.58
C GLU A 240 -21.08 -3.61 -1.32
N ARG A 241 -21.69 -2.94 -0.33
CA ARG A 241 -23.15 -3.05 -0.10
C ARG A 241 -23.96 -2.51 -1.27
N GLN A 242 -23.58 -1.36 -1.83
CA GLN A 242 -24.26 -0.76 -2.98
C GLN A 242 -24.13 -1.63 -4.22
N THR A 243 -22.94 -2.16 -4.50
CA THR A 243 -22.70 -3.05 -5.64
C THR A 243 -23.39 -4.39 -5.47
N ARG A 244 -23.45 -4.96 -4.26
CA ARG A 244 -24.27 -6.16 -3.98
C ARG A 244 -25.76 -5.90 -4.18
N LEU A 245 -26.28 -4.75 -3.74
CA LEU A 245 -27.68 -4.37 -3.94
C LEU A 245 -27.98 -4.15 -5.43
N LEU A 246 -27.13 -3.41 -6.13
CA LEU A 246 -27.23 -3.18 -7.58
C LEU A 246 -27.11 -4.48 -8.36
N LYS A 247 -26.18 -5.37 -8.03
CA LYS A 247 -26.07 -6.72 -8.62
C LYS A 247 -27.34 -7.53 -8.40
N ARG A 248 -27.99 -7.45 -7.23
CA ARG A 248 -29.28 -8.13 -6.98
C ARG A 248 -30.41 -7.56 -7.81
N ILE A 249 -30.54 -6.23 -7.86
CA ILE A 249 -31.57 -5.55 -8.66
C ILE A 249 -31.34 -5.85 -10.14
N ARG A 250 -30.10 -5.78 -10.61
CA ARG A 250 -29.77 -6.01 -12.02
C ARG A 250 -29.81 -7.48 -12.41
N ALA A 251 -29.47 -8.42 -11.53
CA ALA A 251 -29.74 -9.84 -11.77
C ALA A 251 -31.25 -10.10 -11.91
N MET A 252 -32.07 -9.43 -11.11
CA MET A 252 -33.53 -9.49 -11.23
C MET A 252 -34.03 -8.86 -12.54
N VAL A 253 -33.46 -7.74 -12.98
CA VAL A 253 -33.83 -7.07 -14.25
C VAL A 253 -33.27 -7.80 -15.48
N GLY A 254 -32.04 -8.29 -15.42
CA GLY A 254 -31.34 -9.00 -16.49
C GLY A 254 -31.91 -10.39 -16.74
N ALA A 255 -32.51 -11.03 -15.73
CA ALA A 255 -33.34 -12.22 -15.91
C ALA A 255 -34.61 -11.94 -16.74
N VAL A 256 -35.06 -10.69 -16.83
CA VAL A 256 -36.26 -10.28 -17.57
C VAL A 256 -35.91 -9.64 -18.91
N PHE A 257 -34.81 -8.88 -18.99
CA PHE A 257 -34.41 -8.14 -20.18
C PHE A 257 -32.92 -8.33 -20.43
N GLY A 258 -32.59 -9.35 -21.22
CA GLY A 258 -31.22 -9.74 -21.55
C GLY A 258 -30.43 -8.60 -22.18
N ASN A 259 -29.62 -7.90 -21.38
CA ASN A 259 -28.38 -7.20 -21.70
C ASN A 259 -27.98 -6.33 -20.51
N GLY A 260 -27.07 -6.82 -19.67
CA GLY A 260 -26.73 -6.18 -18.40
C GLY A 260 -25.24 -6.05 -18.13
N ASN A 261 -24.40 -5.66 -19.11
CA ASN A 261 -22.95 -5.76 -18.93
C ASN A 261 -22.21 -4.46 -18.57
N ALA A 262 -22.89 -3.31 -18.39
CA ALA A 262 -22.18 -2.03 -18.32
C ALA A 262 -21.85 -1.48 -16.92
N ALA A 263 -22.57 -1.82 -15.85
CA ALA A 263 -22.25 -1.30 -14.51
C ALA A 263 -22.00 -2.40 -13.46
N ASP A 264 -21.55 -3.57 -13.88
CA ASP A 264 -21.35 -4.73 -12.99
C ASP A 264 -19.96 -4.77 -12.31
N ASP A 265 -19.03 -3.90 -12.72
CA ASP A 265 -17.61 -4.11 -12.41
C ASP A 265 -16.97 -3.06 -11.49
N TYR A 266 -17.74 -2.23 -10.80
CA TYR A 266 -17.14 -1.31 -9.84
C TYR A 266 -16.98 -1.96 -8.45
N ARG A 267 -15.78 -2.45 -8.13
CA ARG A 267 -15.37 -2.74 -6.75
C ARG A 267 -14.10 -1.98 -6.44
N LEU A 268 -13.95 -1.54 -5.20
CA LEU A 268 -12.66 -1.09 -4.70
C LEU A 268 -11.82 -2.32 -4.39
N VAL A 269 -10.54 -2.28 -4.74
CA VAL A 269 -9.58 -3.34 -4.44
C VAL A 269 -8.29 -2.73 -3.89
N PRO A 270 -7.59 -3.42 -2.97
CA PRO A 270 -6.23 -3.08 -2.59
C PRO A 270 -5.34 -2.90 -3.82
N THR A 271 -4.71 -1.74 -3.93
CA THR A 271 -3.90 -1.35 -5.10
C THR A 271 -2.71 -0.53 -4.64
N LEU A 272 -1.49 -0.93 -5.04
CA LEU A 272 -0.32 -0.06 -4.91
C LEU A 272 -0.18 0.80 -6.16
N VAL A 273 0.23 2.06 -6.01
CA VAL A 273 0.44 2.98 -7.12
C VAL A 273 1.77 3.70 -6.91
N PRO A 274 2.87 3.24 -7.53
CA PRO A 274 4.24 3.61 -7.18
C PRO A 274 4.53 5.07 -6.84
N LEU A 275 4.03 6.05 -7.60
CA LEU A 275 4.25 7.47 -7.31
C LEU A 275 3.33 7.99 -6.19
N LEU A 276 2.07 7.55 -6.12
CA LEU A 276 1.17 7.92 -5.02
C LEU A 276 1.67 7.31 -3.70
N ASP A 277 2.28 6.12 -3.74
CA ASP A 277 2.85 5.44 -2.58
C ASP A 277 4.02 6.21 -1.94
N MET A 278 4.61 7.17 -2.65
CA MET A 278 5.66 8.07 -2.14
C MET A 278 5.10 9.26 -1.35
N THR A 279 3.78 9.47 -1.37
CA THR A 279 3.12 10.55 -0.63
C THR A 279 3.31 10.33 0.86
N ASN A 280 3.78 11.38 1.56
CA ASN A 280 3.99 11.28 2.99
C ASN A 280 2.68 11.43 3.78
N HIS A 281 2.77 11.26 5.09
CA HIS A 281 1.66 11.46 6.01
C HIS A 281 1.88 12.69 6.85
N LEU A 282 0.86 13.54 6.86
CA LEU A 282 0.88 14.82 7.57
C LEU A 282 -0.22 14.84 8.62
N PRO A 283 -0.01 15.55 9.75
CA PRO A 283 -1.07 15.78 10.74
C PRO A 283 -2.31 16.43 10.13
N SER A 284 -2.11 17.31 9.14
CA SER A 284 -3.16 17.90 8.30
C SER A 284 -2.79 17.72 6.82
N GLY A 285 -3.49 16.79 6.16
CA GLY A 285 -3.25 16.44 4.77
C GLY A 285 -3.63 17.59 3.85
N ASN A 286 -2.86 17.79 2.79
CA ASN A 286 -3.09 18.85 1.80
C ASN A 286 -3.48 18.31 0.43
N VAL A 287 -3.57 16.99 0.29
CA VAL A 287 -4.07 16.32 -0.90
C VAL A 287 -5.09 15.22 -0.56
N SER A 288 -5.90 14.86 -1.55
CA SER A 288 -6.76 13.67 -1.57
C SER A 288 -6.46 12.83 -2.81
N VAL A 289 -6.82 11.55 -2.78
CA VAL A 289 -6.69 10.66 -3.93
C VAL A 289 -8.02 10.65 -4.71
N GLU A 290 -7.94 10.81 -6.02
CA GLU A 290 -9.09 10.66 -6.91
C GLU A 290 -8.72 9.82 -8.13
N VAL A 291 -9.71 9.20 -8.75
CA VAL A 291 -9.52 8.55 -10.06
C VAL A 291 -10.30 9.34 -11.10
N GLN A 292 -9.60 9.83 -12.12
CA GLN A 292 -10.16 10.67 -13.18
C GLN A 292 -9.79 10.12 -14.57
N PRO A 293 -10.69 10.22 -15.57
CA PRO A 293 -10.34 9.88 -16.94
C PRO A 293 -9.50 11.00 -17.56
N ARG A 294 -8.47 10.61 -18.30
CA ARG A 294 -7.63 11.50 -19.11
C ARG A 294 -7.65 11.02 -20.57
N PRO A 295 -7.89 11.90 -21.56
CA PRO A 295 -8.04 11.49 -22.96
C PRO A 295 -6.87 10.67 -23.53
N GLU A 296 -5.65 10.95 -23.09
CA GLU A 296 -4.42 10.37 -23.66
C GLU A 296 -4.01 9.02 -23.06
N VAL A 297 -4.46 8.71 -21.84
CA VAL A 297 -3.93 7.60 -21.01
C VAL A 297 -5.03 6.82 -20.28
N GLY A 298 -6.30 7.16 -20.46
CA GLY A 298 -7.42 6.51 -19.78
C GLY A 298 -7.52 6.93 -18.31
N SER A 299 -7.88 6.00 -17.44
CA SER A 299 -8.03 6.28 -16.00
C SER A 299 -6.68 6.54 -15.33
N CYS A 300 -6.59 7.65 -14.61
CA CYS A 300 -5.45 8.02 -13.78
C CYS A 300 -5.84 8.07 -12.31
N ALA A 301 -4.95 7.61 -11.44
CA ALA A 301 -4.98 7.91 -10.03
C ALA A 301 -4.22 9.22 -9.79
N GLU A 302 -4.85 10.18 -9.13
CA GLU A 302 -4.38 11.55 -9.03
C GLU A 302 -4.40 12.05 -7.60
N LEU A 303 -3.43 12.89 -7.26
CA LEU A 303 -3.52 13.71 -6.05
C LEU A 303 -4.16 15.05 -6.40
N GLN A 304 -5.28 15.36 -5.76
CA GLN A 304 -5.92 16.67 -5.85
C GLN A 304 -5.59 17.49 -4.61
N ALA A 305 -5.20 18.75 -4.80
CA ALA A 305 -4.98 19.66 -3.68
C ALA A 305 -6.31 19.96 -2.98
N VAL A 306 -6.43 19.67 -1.68
CA VAL A 306 -7.63 19.98 -0.88
C VAL A 306 -7.58 21.37 -0.23
N ARG A 307 -6.44 22.04 -0.38
CA ARG A 307 -6.22 23.45 -0.02
C ARG A 307 -5.09 24.00 -0.88
N GLU A 308 -4.81 25.29 -0.74
CA GLU A 308 -3.60 25.87 -1.29
C GLU A 308 -2.33 25.20 -0.69
N ILE A 309 -1.36 24.89 -1.55
CA ILE A 309 -0.05 24.32 -1.19
C ILE A 309 1.05 25.29 -1.66
N GLN A 310 1.94 25.70 -0.77
CA GLN A 310 3.04 26.61 -1.12
C GLN A 310 4.22 25.88 -1.76
N ALA A 311 5.05 26.62 -2.50
CA ALA A 311 6.35 26.09 -2.92
C ALA A 311 7.23 25.82 -1.69
N GLY A 312 7.94 24.70 -1.69
CA GLY A 312 8.73 24.18 -0.58
C GLY A 312 7.90 23.39 0.45
N GLU A 313 6.57 23.38 0.34
CA GLU A 313 5.71 22.63 1.25
C GLU A 313 5.73 21.13 0.93
N GLU A 314 5.70 20.30 1.97
CA GLU A 314 5.54 18.86 1.83
C GLU A 314 4.11 18.50 1.42
N ILE A 315 3.98 17.56 0.48
CA ILE A 315 2.71 17.03 0.00
C ILE A 315 2.43 15.72 0.73
N GLY A 316 1.26 15.63 1.36
CA GLY A 316 0.92 14.47 2.14
C GLY A 316 -0.56 14.28 2.46
N LEU A 317 -0.90 13.04 2.75
CA LEU A 317 -2.23 12.59 3.14
C LEU A 317 -2.37 12.63 4.67
N CYS A 318 -3.58 12.90 5.16
CA CYS A 318 -3.90 12.64 6.58
C CYS A 318 -4.69 11.33 6.66
N PHE A 319 -4.15 10.36 7.40
CA PHE A 319 -4.78 9.06 7.56
C PHE A 319 -5.75 9.01 8.73
N ASN A 320 -6.74 8.14 8.57
CA ASN A 320 -7.85 8.02 9.50
C ASN A 320 -7.35 7.58 10.88
N ARG A 321 -7.62 8.40 11.91
CA ARG A 321 -7.26 8.15 13.32
C ARG A 321 -8.18 7.12 13.99
N SER A 322 -8.94 6.36 13.21
CA SER A 322 -9.96 5.42 13.69
C SER A 322 -9.39 4.13 14.27
N HIS A 323 -8.16 3.77 13.90
CA HIS A 323 -7.50 2.58 14.44
C HIS A 323 -6.81 2.88 15.77
N ARG A 324 -6.67 1.85 16.61
CA ARG A 324 -5.84 1.93 17.83
C ARG A 324 -4.41 2.35 17.50
N PRO A 325 -3.71 3.07 18.41
CA PRO A 325 -2.33 3.48 18.20
C PRO A 325 -1.40 2.32 17.82
N ALA A 326 -1.48 1.18 18.51
CA ALA A 326 -0.64 0.01 18.23
C ALA A 326 -0.81 -0.51 16.79
N PHE A 327 -2.04 -0.63 16.31
CA PHE A 327 -2.30 -1.07 14.92
C PHE A 327 -1.93 0.00 13.89
N THR A 328 -2.16 1.29 14.18
CA THR A 328 -1.72 2.40 13.33
C THR A 328 -0.20 2.38 13.18
N LEU A 329 0.53 2.19 14.28
CA LEU A 329 1.97 2.07 14.30
C LEU A 329 2.44 0.84 13.52
N TYR A 330 1.82 -0.32 13.75
CA TYR A 330 2.13 -1.55 13.02
C TYR A 330 1.95 -1.36 11.50
N ARG A 331 0.84 -0.74 11.12
CA ARG A 331 0.43 -0.54 9.75
C ARG A 331 1.31 0.46 9.00
N PHE A 332 1.58 1.62 9.59
CA PHE A 332 2.22 2.73 8.89
C PHE A 332 3.67 3.00 9.33
N GLY A 333 4.08 2.49 10.48
CA GLY A 333 5.41 2.76 11.05
C GLY A 333 5.53 4.12 11.73
N PHE A 334 4.44 4.85 11.91
CA PHE A 334 4.42 6.12 12.66
C PHE A 334 3.00 6.40 13.18
N LEU A 335 2.90 7.37 14.08
CA LEU A 335 1.63 7.92 14.54
C LEU A 335 1.45 9.34 13.99
N PRO A 336 0.29 9.70 13.41
CA PRO A 336 0.00 11.05 12.95
C PRO A 336 -0.38 11.96 14.13
N ILE A 337 0.58 12.18 15.03
CA ILE A 337 0.43 12.99 16.25
C ILE A 337 0.38 14.47 15.88
#